data_AF-R1AXS0-F1
#
_entry.id   AF-R1AXS0-F1
#
_cell.length_a   1.000
_cell.length_b   1.000
_cell.length_c   1.000
_cell.angle_alpha   90.00
_cell.angle_beta   90.00
_cell.angle_gamma   90.00
#
_symmetry.space_group_name_H-M   'P 1'
#
loop_
_entity.id
_entity.type
_entity.pdbx_description
1 polymer ?
#
loop_
_entity_poly.entity_id
_entity_poly.type
_entity_poly.pdbx_seq_one_letter_code
_entity_poly.pdbx_strand_id
1 'polypeptide(L)'
;MLNKKLYLEQCICLLSEMITDIIDYDSDSDSVIYILVGPEKIEHLKKLISNEKDLENYLQGYGENWKEEGFDITGILSEICSKFNVDIWVDFKENKFFLNNV
;
A
#
# COMPACT_ATOMS: atom_id res chain seq x y z
N MET A 1 -2.26 10.16 7.24
CA MET A 1 -2.29 8.95 8.07
C MET A 1 -0.90 8.30 8.21
N LEU A 2 0.07 8.63 7.34
CA LEU A 2 1.42 8.07 7.40
C LEU A 2 2.26 8.47 8.62
N ASN A 3 3.10 7.53 9.05
CA ASN A 3 4.17 7.74 10.01
C ASN A 3 5.15 8.83 9.52
N LYS A 4 5.28 9.90 10.30
CA LYS A 4 6.12 11.06 9.96
C LYS A 4 7.63 10.76 10.02
N LYS A 5 8.03 9.70 10.72
CA LYS A 5 9.45 9.35 10.91
C LYS A 5 10.02 8.48 9.78
N LEU A 6 9.17 7.94 8.91
CA LEU A 6 9.62 7.14 7.78
C LEU A 6 10.09 8.02 6.62
N TYR A 7 11.21 7.62 6.03
CA TYR A 7 11.73 8.14 4.77
C TYR A 7 11.18 7.34 3.57
N LEU A 8 11.25 7.92 2.37
CA LEU A 8 10.69 7.34 1.16
C LEU A 8 11.19 5.91 0.92
N GLU A 9 12.49 5.66 1.00
CA GLU A 9 13.09 4.33 0.78
C GLU A 9 12.52 3.29 1.76
N GLN A 10 12.31 3.66 3.02
CA GLN A 10 11.73 2.77 4.02
C GLN A 10 10.27 2.44 3.71
N CYS A 11 9.52 3.41 3.19
CA CYS A 11 8.17 3.20 2.72
C CYS A 11 8.14 2.22 1.54
N ILE A 12 9.02 2.38 0.55
CA ILE A 12 9.11 1.47 -0.62
C ILE A 12 9.47 0.04 -0.21
N CYS A 13 10.43 -0.12 0.70
CA CYS A 13 10.80 -1.43 1.23
C CYS A 13 9.61 -2.11 1.93
N LEU A 14 8.94 -1.40 2.85
CA LEU A 14 7.77 -1.94 3.56
C LEU A 14 6.63 -2.30 2.61
N LEU A 15 6.33 -1.43 1.65
CA LEU A 15 5.32 -1.71 0.63
C LEU A 15 5.67 -3.00 -0.12
N SER A 16 6.92 -3.16 -0.58
CA SER A 16 7.36 -4.35 -1.32
C SER A 16 7.37 -5.63 -0.47
N GLU A 17 7.61 -5.54 0.84
CA GLU A 17 7.54 -6.69 1.77
C GLU A 17 6.08 -7.12 2.07
N MET A 18 5.12 -6.22 1.85
CA MET A 18 3.71 -6.43 2.17
C MET A 18 2.90 -7.04 1.04
N ILE A 19 3.20 -6.71 -0.22
CA ILE A 19 2.35 -7.12 -1.34
C ILE A 19 2.23 -8.64 -1.40
N THR A 20 0.99 -9.11 -1.47
CA THR A 20 0.67 -10.49 -1.81
C THR A 20 0.43 -10.60 -3.30
N ASP A 21 -0.43 -9.74 -3.84
CA ASP A 21 -0.83 -9.76 -5.24
C ASP A 21 -1.05 -8.33 -5.78
N ILE A 22 -0.79 -8.14 -7.06
CA ILE A 22 -1.15 -6.91 -7.78
C ILE A 22 -2.14 -7.31 -8.87
N ILE A 23 -3.37 -6.83 -8.71
CA ILE A 23 -4.47 -7.16 -9.59
C ILE A 23 -4.65 -6.00 -10.56
N ASP A 24 -4.31 -6.25 -11.81
CA ASP A 24 -4.57 -5.35 -12.93
C ASP A 24 -5.85 -5.78 -13.66
N TYR A 25 -6.88 -4.94 -13.63
CA TYR A 25 -8.11 -5.15 -14.38
C TYR A 25 -7.99 -4.45 -15.75
N ASP A 26 -7.41 -5.13 -16.75
CA ASP A 26 -7.28 -4.65 -18.15
C ASP A 26 -8.59 -4.97 -18.94
N SER A 27 -9.19 -4.17 -19.84
CA SER A 27 -8.63 -3.20 -20.82
C SER A 27 -9.62 -2.15 -21.42
N ASP A 28 -10.84 -1.97 -20.91
CA ASP A 28 -11.85 -1.02 -21.47
C ASP A 28 -12.38 0.02 -20.47
N SER A 29 -11.96 -0.03 -19.22
CA SER A 29 -12.38 0.91 -18.18
C SER A 29 -11.15 1.48 -17.50
N ASP A 30 -11.11 2.80 -17.33
CA ASP A 30 -10.07 3.56 -16.63
C ASP A 30 -9.46 2.75 -15.47
N SER A 31 -8.26 2.24 -15.68
CA SER A 31 -7.67 1.10 -14.97
C SER A 31 -7.63 1.30 -13.45
N VAL A 32 -8.26 0.38 -12.71
CA VAL A 32 -8.12 0.33 -11.24
C VAL A 32 -7.16 -0.79 -10.88
N ILE A 33 -5.94 -0.40 -10.48
CA ILE A 33 -4.97 -1.32 -9.88
C ILE A 33 -5.37 -1.53 -8.43
N TYR A 34 -5.57 -2.79 -8.04
CA TYR A 34 -5.67 -3.16 -6.63
C TYR A 34 -4.37 -3.81 -6.18
N ILE A 35 -3.85 -3.39 -5.03
CA ILE A 35 -2.64 -3.96 -4.45
C ILE A 35 -3.03 -4.67 -3.17
N LEU A 36 -3.21 -5.98 -3.29
CA LEU A 36 -3.72 -6.81 -2.20
C LEU A 36 -2.59 -7.19 -1.25
N VAL A 37 -2.87 -7.04 0.04
CA VAL A 37 -2.00 -7.40 1.14
C VAL A 37 -2.73 -8.36 2.08
N GLY A 38 -2.08 -9.49 2.38
CA GLY A 38 -2.64 -10.49 3.29
C GLY A 38 -2.74 -9.99 4.76
N PRO A 39 -3.68 -10.53 5.56
CA PRO A 39 -3.88 -10.15 6.95
C PRO A 39 -2.62 -10.31 7.83
N GLU A 40 -1.76 -11.27 7.50
CA GLU A 40 -0.51 -11.55 8.21
C GLU A 40 0.51 -10.40 8.13
N LYS A 41 0.31 -9.45 7.21
CA LYS A 41 1.19 -8.29 7.00
C LYS A 41 0.78 -7.06 7.83
N ILE A 42 -0.22 -7.18 8.69
CA ILE A 42 -0.73 -6.06 9.51
C ILE A 42 0.35 -5.34 10.33
N GLU A 43 1.38 -6.06 10.81
CA GLU A 43 2.49 -5.46 11.55
C GLU A 43 3.39 -4.56 10.68
N HIS A 44 3.41 -4.75 9.36
CA HIS A 44 4.08 -3.84 8.44
C HIS A 44 3.21 -2.60 8.17
N LEU A 45 1.90 -2.77 8.04
CA LEU A 45 0.97 -1.65 7.93
C LEU A 45 1.04 -0.73 9.17
N LYS A 46 1.15 -1.32 10.38
CA LYS A 46 1.38 -0.60 11.64
C LYS A 46 2.65 0.25 11.64
N LYS A 47 3.69 -0.14 10.89
CA LYS A 47 4.91 0.68 10.75
C LYS A 47 4.67 1.88 9.83
N LEU A 48 3.90 1.68 8.75
CA LEU A 48 3.57 2.71 7.76
C LEU A 48 2.62 3.79 8.32
N ILE A 49 1.68 3.43 9.18
CA ILE A 49 0.66 4.32 9.73
C ILE A 49 1.12 4.95 11.05
N SER A 50 0.78 6.22 11.29
CA SER A 50 1.32 7.01 12.41
C SER A 50 0.89 6.58 13.81
N ASN A 51 -0.29 5.99 13.96
CA ASN A 51 -0.84 5.55 15.24
C ASN A 51 -1.98 4.54 15.04
N GLU A 52 -2.39 3.91 16.13
CA GLU A 52 -3.42 2.87 16.15
C GLU A 52 -4.80 3.37 15.70
N LYS A 53 -5.21 4.58 16.08
CA LYS A 53 -6.49 5.16 15.66
C LYS A 53 -6.57 5.35 14.14
N ASP A 54 -5.49 5.83 13.52
CA ASP A 54 -5.44 5.99 12.07
C ASP A 54 -5.49 4.63 11.35
N LEU A 55 -4.87 3.61 11.94
CA LEU A 55 -4.92 2.23 11.43
C LEU A 55 -6.34 1.66 11.52
N GLU A 56 -7.01 1.81 12.66
CA GLU A 56 -8.39 1.38 12.85
C GLU A 56 -9.33 2.05 11.84
N ASN A 57 -9.20 3.37 11.65
CA ASN A 57 -9.98 4.12 10.68
C ASN A 57 -9.73 3.63 9.23
N TYR A 58 -8.48 3.31 8.90
CA TYR A 58 -8.13 2.75 7.60
C TYR A 58 -8.80 1.40 7.36
N LEU A 59 -8.70 0.50 8.34
CA LEU A 59 -9.26 -0.86 8.25
C LEU A 59 -10.79 -0.88 8.33
N GLN A 60 -11.41 0.14 8.91
CA GLN A 60 -12.87 0.27 8.98
C GLN A 60 -13.53 0.21 7.59
N GLY A 61 -12.85 0.70 6.55
CA GLY A 61 -13.33 0.62 5.16
C GLY A 61 -13.52 -0.81 4.64
N TYR A 62 -12.86 -1.79 5.26
CA TYR A 62 -12.88 -3.20 4.89
C TYR A 62 -13.71 -4.07 5.87
N GLY A 63 -14.34 -3.45 6.88
CA GLY A 63 -15.13 -4.16 7.90
C GLY A 63 -14.31 -5.19 8.68
N GLU A 64 -14.84 -6.39 8.87
CA GLU A 64 -14.10 -7.50 9.49
C GLU A 64 -13.41 -8.41 8.46
N ASN A 65 -13.76 -8.29 7.18
CA ASN A 65 -13.29 -9.18 6.11
C ASN A 65 -11.76 -9.12 5.95
N TRP A 66 -11.13 -7.98 6.27
CA TRP A 66 -9.67 -7.87 6.15
C TRP A 66 -8.89 -8.87 6.98
N LYS A 67 -9.48 -9.42 8.05
CA LYS A 67 -8.86 -10.44 8.90
C LYS A 67 -8.73 -11.79 8.19
N GLU A 68 -9.53 -12.03 7.15
CA GLU A 68 -9.56 -13.27 6.37
C GLU A 68 -9.04 -13.06 4.94
N GLU A 69 -9.47 -11.98 4.28
CA GLU A 69 -9.21 -11.71 2.86
C GLU A 69 -8.03 -10.75 2.63
N GLY A 70 -7.61 -10.02 3.67
CA GLY A 70 -6.62 -8.96 3.55
C GLY A 70 -7.21 -7.62 3.15
N PHE A 71 -6.36 -6.69 2.72
CA PHE A 71 -6.74 -5.31 2.45
C PHE A 71 -5.98 -4.74 1.25
N ASP A 72 -6.58 -3.77 0.57
CA ASP A 72 -5.91 -2.99 -0.46
C ASP A 72 -5.00 -1.94 0.18
N ILE A 73 -3.84 -1.67 -0.43
CA ILE A 73 -2.90 -0.62 0.01
C ILE A 73 -2.76 0.55 -0.98
N THR A 74 -3.58 0.62 -2.02
CA THR A 74 -3.54 1.69 -3.03
C THR A 74 -3.75 3.09 -2.41
N GLY A 75 -4.60 3.18 -1.38
CA GLY A 75 -4.76 4.41 -0.59
C GLY A 75 -3.48 4.83 0.15
N ILE A 76 -2.74 3.86 0.71
CA ILE A 76 -1.45 4.11 1.38
C ILE A 76 -0.38 4.52 0.39
N LEU A 77 -0.31 3.86 -0.77
CA LEU A 77 0.58 4.22 -1.88
C LEU A 77 0.35 5.68 -2.31
N SER A 78 -0.90 6.07 -2.51
CA SER A 78 -1.29 7.43 -2.90
C SER A 78 -0.86 8.47 -1.86
N GLU A 79 -1.00 8.17 -0.56
CA GLU A 79 -0.50 9.05 0.49
C GLU A 79 1.03 9.18 0.47
N ILE A 80 1.76 8.10 0.16
CA ILE A 80 3.23 8.12 0.09
C ILE A 80 3.68 9.00 -1.08
N CYS A 81 3.11 8.81 -2.28
CA CYS A 81 3.37 9.63 -3.46
C CYS A 81 3.15 11.12 -3.15
N SER A 82 2.02 11.46 -2.53
CA SER A 82 1.69 12.84 -2.14
C SER A 82 2.65 13.40 -1.08
N LYS A 83 2.96 12.64 -0.04
CA LYS A 83 3.84 13.07 1.07
C LYS A 83 5.25 13.39 0.58
N PHE A 84 5.79 12.60 -0.33
CA PHE A 84 7.17 12.75 -0.81
C PHE A 84 7.29 13.45 -2.16
N ASN A 85 6.16 13.81 -2.79
CA ASN A 85 6.10 14.41 -4.12
C ASN A 85 6.87 13.59 -5.16
N VAL A 86 6.51 12.30 -5.27
CA VAL A 86 7.15 11.33 -6.16
C VAL A 86 6.11 10.47 -6.86
N ASP A 87 6.46 9.97 -8.04
CA ASP A 87 5.72 8.94 -8.75
C ASP A 87 6.36 7.57 -8.48
N ILE A 88 5.62 6.70 -7.80
CA ILE A 88 6.05 5.33 -7.51
C ILE A 88 5.48 4.41 -8.58
N TRP A 89 6.34 3.58 -9.15
CA TRP A 89 5.98 2.61 -10.16
C TRP A 89 5.89 1.22 -9.57
N VAL A 90 5.07 0.39 -10.19
CA VAL A 90 4.84 -0.99 -9.80
C VAL A 90 5.36 -1.91 -10.90
N ASP A 91 6.24 -2.84 -10.53
CA ASP A 91 6.65 -3.92 -11.42
C ASP A 91 5.73 -5.11 -11.18
N PHE A 92 4.77 -5.32 -12.09
CA PHE A 92 3.83 -6.42 -12.02
C PHE A 92 4.49 -7.80 -12.19
N LYS A 93 5.66 -7.87 -12.86
CA LYS A 93 6.37 -9.14 -13.04
C LYS A 93 7.13 -9.53 -11.78
N GLU A 94 7.76 -8.53 -11.15
CA GLU A 94 8.57 -8.73 -9.93
C GLU A 94 7.76 -8.60 -8.64
N ASN A 95 6.49 -8.18 -8.74
CA ASN A 95 5.59 -7.89 -7.64
C ASN A 95 6.17 -6.91 -6.61
N LYS A 96 6.74 -5.79 -7.10
CA LYS A 96 7.51 -4.83 -6.29
C LYS A 96 7.26 -3.39 -6.69
N PHE A 97 7.51 -2.48 -5.75
CA PHE A 97 7.52 -1.04 -6.00
C PHE A 97 8.93 -0.54 -6.30
N PHE A 98 9.03 0.46 -7.17
CA PHE A 98 10.29 1.14 -7.43
C PHE A 98 10.08 2.64 -7.69
N LEU A 99 11.13 3.41 -7.42
CA LEU A 99 11.18 4.83 -7.75
C LEU A 99 11.67 4.96 -9.18
N ASN A 100 10.94 5.73 -9.99
CA ASN A 100 11.45 6.15 -11.28
C ASN A 100 12.18 7.48 -11.05
N ASN A 101 13.50 7.45 -11.11
CA ASN A 101 14.28 8.67 -11.12
C ASN A 101 14.09 9.32 -12.51
N VAL A 102 13.32 10.40 -12.56
CA VAL A 102 13.29 11.30 -13.72
C VAL A 102 14.61 12.07 -13.78
#